data_AF-M1EQI5-F1
#
_entry.id   AF-M1EQI5-F1
#
_cell.length_a   1.000
_cell.length_b   1.000
_cell.length_c   1.000
_cell.angle_alpha   90.00
_cell.angle_beta   90.00
_cell.angle_gamma   90.00
#
_symmetry.space_group_name_H-M   'P 1'
#
loop_
_entity.id
_entity.type
_entity.pdbx_description
1 polymer ?
#
loop_
_entity_poly.entity_id
_entity_poly.type
_entity_poly.pdbx_seq_one_letter_code
_entity_poly.pdbx_strand_id
1 'polypeptide(L)' 'ATPPPGTQARCEARMNLLGEGGICKLPGRLRIQPALWSREDVLYWLRWAEQEYSLQCSGEHGFEMNGRALCILT' A
#
# COMPACT_ATOMS: atom_id res chain seq x y z
N ALA A 1 -27.24 -8.98 -21.40
CA ALA A 1 -26.02 -8.17 -21.55
C ALA A 1 -25.36 -8.10 -20.19
N THR A 2 -24.25 -8.81 -20.03
CA THR A 2 -23.51 -8.96 -18.77
C THR A 2 -22.17 -8.24 -18.95
N PRO A 3 -21.72 -7.38 -18.01
CA PRO A 3 -20.47 -6.63 -18.16
C PRO A 3 -19.25 -7.57 -18.09
N PRO A 4 -18.10 -7.19 -18.69
CA PRO A 4 -16.91 -8.03 -18.74
C PRO A 4 -16.21 -8.05 -17.36
N PRO A 5 -15.48 -9.14 -17.03
CA PRO A 5 -14.70 -9.23 -15.81
C PRO A 5 -13.39 -8.45 -15.97
N GLY A 6 -13.48 -7.13 -15.87
CA GLY A 6 -12.33 -6.24 -15.78
C GLY A 6 -11.93 -6.04 -14.33
N THR A 7 -10.66 -6.34 -14.01
CA THR A 7 -9.84 -5.63 -13.00
C THR A 7 -9.93 -6.04 -11.52
N GLN A 8 -10.90 -6.83 -11.05
CA GLN A 8 -11.02 -7.05 -9.59
C GLN A 8 -10.29 -8.29 -9.02
N ALA A 9 -9.77 -9.18 -9.87
CA ALA A 9 -9.38 -10.54 -9.45
C ALA A 9 -7.98 -10.71 -8.83
N ARG A 10 -7.17 -9.64 -8.67
CA ARG A 10 -5.80 -9.79 -8.11
C ARG A 10 -5.69 -9.53 -6.61
N CYS A 11 -6.68 -8.87 -6.01
CA CYS A 11 -6.59 -8.39 -4.63
C CYS A 11 -6.97 -9.46 -3.58
N GLU A 12 -7.80 -10.45 -3.94
CA GLU A 12 -8.29 -11.45 -2.98
C GLU A 12 -7.27 -12.55 -2.64
N ALA A 13 -6.26 -12.78 -3.48
CA ALA A 13 -5.41 -13.96 -3.37
C ALA A 13 -4.29 -13.91 -2.31
N ARG A 14 -4.15 -12.82 -1.53
CA ARG A 14 -3.05 -12.68 -0.55
C ARG A 14 -3.46 -12.24 0.86
N MET A 15 -4.64 -12.68 1.29
CA MET A 15 -5.19 -12.39 2.64
C MET A 15 -4.67 -13.31 3.76
N ASN A 16 -3.71 -14.21 3.50
CA ASN A 16 -3.19 -15.12 4.51
C ASN A 16 -1.83 -14.64 5.00
N LEU A 17 -1.75 -13.92 6.14
CA LEU A 17 -0.60 -13.84 7.08
C LEU A 17 -0.75 -12.72 8.14
N LEU A 18 -1.95 -12.31 8.55
CA LEU A 18 -2.11 -11.49 9.77
C LEU A 18 -1.86 -12.37 11.00
N GLY A 19 -0.58 -12.56 11.33
CA GLY A 19 -0.11 -13.27 12.50
C GLY A 19 0.60 -12.34 13.46
N GLU A 20 -0.02 -12.19 14.64
CA GLU A 20 0.54 -11.73 15.91
C GLU A 20 0.72 -10.22 16.13
N GLY A 21 0.04 -9.73 17.18
CA GLY A 21 0.00 -8.34 17.64
C GLY A 21 1.33 -7.84 18.21
N GLY A 22 2.33 -7.71 17.35
CA GLY A 22 3.53 -6.93 17.56
C GLY A 22 3.45 -5.58 16.85
N ILE A 23 4.29 -4.63 17.27
CA ILE A 23 4.46 -3.32 16.65
C ILE A 23 4.58 -3.49 15.13
N CYS A 24 3.71 -2.86 14.33
CA CYS A 24 3.69 -2.97 12.88
C CYS A 24 5.11 -2.77 12.31
N LYS A 25 5.71 -3.86 11.83
CA LYS A 25 7.11 -3.88 11.39
C LYS A 25 7.17 -3.37 9.96
N LEU A 26 7.46 -2.08 9.81
CA LEU A 26 7.66 -1.49 8.50
C LEU A 26 8.78 -2.23 7.74
N PRO A 27 8.58 -2.60 6.46
CA PRO A 27 9.59 -3.25 5.64
C PRO A 27 10.94 -2.53 5.68
N GLY A 28 12.05 -3.28 5.64
CA GLY A 28 13.38 -2.73 5.90
C GLY A 28 13.77 -1.51 5.08
N ARG A 29 13.34 -1.48 3.81
CA ARG A 29 13.56 -0.37 2.87
C ARG A 29 12.87 0.93 3.28
N LEU A 30 11.72 0.83 3.95
CA LEU A 30 10.90 1.98 4.34
C LEU A 30 11.26 2.55 5.71
N ARG A 31 12.19 1.93 6.46
CA ARG A 31 12.66 2.38 7.78
C ARG A 31 13.54 3.64 7.75
N ILE A 32 13.45 4.43 6.68
CA ILE A 32 14.05 5.75 6.52
C ILE A 32 12.99 6.83 6.73
N GLN A 33 13.41 8.10 6.85
CA GLN A 33 12.44 9.20 7.00
C GLN A 33 11.45 9.23 5.83
N PRO A 34 10.13 9.38 6.06
CA PRO A 34 9.13 9.39 4.99
C PRO A 34 9.41 10.42 3.89
N ALA A 35 9.94 11.59 4.24
CA ALA A 35 10.35 12.60 3.27
C ALA A 35 11.48 12.17 2.31
N LEU A 36 12.17 11.05 2.57
CA LEU A 36 13.20 10.47 1.70
C LEU A 36 12.67 9.33 0.82
N TRP A 37 11.40 8.97 0.94
CA TRP A 37 10.80 7.92 0.11
C TRP A 37 10.70 8.35 -1.34
N SER A 38 11.11 7.46 -2.24
CA SER A 38 10.84 7.58 -3.68
C SER A 38 9.35 7.33 -3.96
N ARG A 39 8.90 7.60 -5.19
CA ARG A 39 7.54 7.24 -5.63
C ARG A 39 7.25 5.74 -5.43
N GLU A 40 8.21 4.89 -5.74
CA GLU A 40 8.08 3.44 -5.56
C GLU A 40 7.99 3.03 -4.09
N ASP A 41 8.68 3.75 -3.20
CA ASP A 41 8.63 3.50 -1.75
C ASP A 41 7.24 3.85 -1.20
N VAL A 42 6.63 4.93 -1.67
CA VAL A 42 5.25 5.31 -1.33
C VAL A 42 4.25 4.24 -1.79
N LEU A 43 4.37 3.75 -3.03
CA LEU A 43 3.52 2.66 -3.53
C LEU A 43 3.72 1.36 -2.74
N TYR A 44 4.96 1.05 -2.38
CA TYR A 44 5.26 -0.13 -1.58
C TYR A 44 4.71 -0.01 -0.16
N TRP A 45 4.78 1.18 0.44
CA TRP A 45 4.17 1.50 1.74
C TRP A 45 2.65 1.33 1.70
N LEU A 46 1.96 1.84 0.67
CA LEU A 46 0.51 1.69 0.50
C LEU A 46 0.12 0.21 0.43
N ARG A 47 0.78 -0.58 -0.43
CA ARG A 47 0.52 -2.03 -0.55
C ARG A 47 0.78 -2.79 0.75
N TRP A 48 1.82 -2.39 1.51
CA TRP A 48 2.08 -2.97 2.83
C TRP A 48 0.97 -2.60 3.82
N ALA A 49 0.58 -1.33 3.89
CA ALA A 49 -0.46 -0.86 4.80
C ALA A 49 -1.83 -1.50 4.48
N GLU A 50 -2.17 -1.65 3.19
CA GLU A 50 -3.36 -2.38 2.75
C GLU A 50 -3.38 -3.80 3.28
N GLN A 51 -2.25 -4.51 3.21
CA GLN A 51 -2.14 -5.87 3.72
C GLN A 51 -2.15 -5.91 5.25
N GLU A 52 -1.37 -5.08 5.93
CA GLU A 52 -1.21 -5.06 7.38
C GLU A 52 -2.51 -4.70 8.10
N TYR A 53 -3.25 -3.72 7.58
CA TYR A 53 -4.48 -3.21 8.20
C TYR A 53 -5.75 -3.69 7.49
N SER A 54 -5.64 -4.64 6.54
CA SER A 54 -6.78 -5.16 5.75
C SER A 54 -7.61 -4.04 5.10
N LEU A 55 -6.96 -3.00 4.58
CA LEU A 55 -7.65 -1.87 3.94
C LEU A 55 -8.17 -2.27 2.56
N GLN A 56 -9.22 -1.58 2.10
CA GLN A 56 -9.66 -1.72 0.71
C GLN A 56 -8.56 -1.19 -0.22
N CYS A 57 -8.29 -1.93 -1.31
CA CYS A 57 -7.29 -1.52 -2.28
C CYS A 57 -7.62 -0.14 -2.85
N SER A 58 -6.81 0.84 -2.46
CA SER A 58 -6.78 2.15 -3.08
C SER A 58 -6.15 1.95 -4.46
N GLY A 59 -6.88 2.24 -5.53
CA GLY A 59 -6.35 2.06 -6.88
C GLY A 59 -4.97 2.72 -6.99
N GLU A 60 -3.95 1.95 -7.40
CA GLU A 60 -2.52 2.35 -7.39
C GLU A 60 -2.22 3.67 -8.12
N HIS A 61 -3.20 4.17 -8.88
CA HIS A 61 -3.16 5.39 -9.66
C HIS A 61 -3.38 6.69 -8.85
N GLY A 62 -3.74 6.62 -7.56
CA GLY A 62 -4.04 7.81 -6.75
C GLY A 62 -2.81 8.55 -6.20
N PHE A 63 -1.69 7.85 -6.00
CA PHE A 63 -0.52 8.37 -5.29
C PHE A 63 0.74 8.33 -6.16
N GLU A 64 0.71 9.02 -7.30
CA GLU A 64 1.87 9.20 -8.18
C GLU A 64 2.84 10.26 -7.65
N MET A 65 3.28 10.12 -6.40
CA MET A 65 4.10 11.12 -5.73
C MET A 65 5.17 10.48 -4.84
N ASN A 66 6.20 11.25 -4.49
CA ASN A 66 7.24 10.83 -3.57
C ASN A 66 6.83 11.13 -2.11
N GLY A 67 7.67 10.70 -1.17
CA GLY A 67 7.41 10.89 0.25
C GLY A 67 7.40 12.35 0.70
N ARG A 68 8.13 13.25 0.04
CA ARG A 68 8.06 14.69 0.36
C ARG A 68 6.68 15.26 0.07
N ALA A 69 6.14 14.96 -1.10
CA ALA A 69 4.79 15.38 -1.49
C ALA A 69 3.73 14.69 -0.62
N LEU A 70 3.93 13.42 -0.27
CA LEU A 70 3.05 12.70 0.65
C LEU A 70 2.96 13.40 2.03
N CYS A 71 4.08 13.87 2.58
CA CYS A 71 4.15 14.51 3.89
C CYS A 71 3.38 15.84 4.02
N ILE A 72 2.92 16.43 2.92
CA ILE A 72 2.18 17.70 2.94
C ILE A 72 0.68 17.54 2.63
N LEU A 73 0.20 16.32 2.38
CA LEU A 73 -1.23 16.06 2.19
C LEU A 73 -1.99 16.17 3.53
N THR A 74 -3.24 16.68 3.49
CA THR A 74 -4.15 16.83 4.65
C THR A 74 -5.56 16.41 4.29
#